data_AF-A0A378FQW6-F1
#
_entry.id   AF-A0A378FQW6-F1
#
_cell.length_a   1.000
_cell.length_b   1.000
_cell.length_c   1.000
_cell.angle_alpha   90.00
_cell.angle_beta   90.00
_cell.angle_gamma   90.00
#
_symmetry.space_group_name_H-M   'P 1'
#
loop_
_entity.id
_entity.type
_entity.pdbx_description
1 polymer ?
#
loop_
_entity_poly.entity_id
_entity_poly.type
_entity_poly.pdbx_seq_one_letter_code
_entity_poly.pdbx_strand_id
1 'polypeptide(L)' 'MELLLLSNSTLPGKAWLEHALPLIAGQVKGRRKAVFIPSLA' A
#
# COMPACT_ATOMS: atom_id res chain seq x y z
N MET A 1 -11.91 8.94 8.03
CA MET A 1 -11.56 8.07 6.88
C MET A 1 -10.16 7.51 7.12
N GLU A 2 -9.92 6.24 6.78
CA GLU A 2 -8.61 5.59 6.93
C GLU A 2 -8.03 5.42 5.52
N LEU A 3 -7.05 6.25 5.16
CA LEU A 3 -6.45 6.30 3.82
C LEU A 3 -4.93 6.29 3.91
N LEU A 4 -4.30 5.59 2.97
CA LEU A 4 -2.87 5.65 2.69
C LEU A 4 -2.69 6.05 1.22
N LEU A 5 -2.28 7.29 0.99
CA LEU A 5 -2.03 7.83 -0.35
C LEU A 5 -0.52 7.90 -0.56
N LEU A 6 0.03 6.94 -1.29
CA LEU A 6 1.46 6.86 -1.58
C LEU A 6 1.77 7.68 -2.83
N SER A 7 2.86 8.46 -2.80
CA SER A 7 3.30 9.24 -3.96
C SER A 7 3.89 8.35 -5.07
N ASN A 8 4.51 7.24 -4.71
CA ASN A 8 5.08 6.27 -5.64
C ASN A 8 5.06 4.85 -5.05
N SER A 9 5.33 3.86 -5.90
CA SER A 9 5.33 2.45 -5.51
C SER A 9 6.68 1.93 -5.00
N THR A 10 7.80 2.56 -5.38
CA THR A 10 9.15 1.97 -5.22
C THR A 10 10.17 3.06 -4.92
N LEU A 11 10.92 2.88 -3.84
CA LEU A 11 12.11 3.69 -3.56
C LEU A 11 13.32 3.14 -4.32
N PRO A 12 14.32 3.97 -4.67
CA PRO A 12 15.53 3.50 -5.33
C PRO A 12 16.21 2.36 -4.56
N GLY A 13 16.51 1.26 -5.25
CA GLY A 13 17.17 0.08 -4.67
C GLY A 13 16.30 -0.77 -3.72
N LYS A 14 14.99 -0.51 -3.65
CA LYS A 14 14.03 -1.27 -2.84
C LYS A 14 13.09 -2.08 -3.71
N ALA A 15 12.50 -3.11 -3.12
CA ALA A 15 11.44 -3.88 -3.77
C ALA A 15 10.16 -3.04 -3.90
N TRP A 16 9.30 -3.46 -4.83
CA TRP A 16 7.99 -2.83 -5.04
C TRP A 16 7.14 -2.89 -3.77
N LEU A 17 6.57 -1.75 -3.37
CA LEU A 17 5.80 -1.52 -2.14
C LEU A 17 6.53 -1.78 -0.82
N GLU A 18 7.84 -2.05 -0.82
CA GLU A 18 8.59 -2.39 0.41
C GLU A 18 8.41 -1.34 1.50
N HIS A 19 8.48 -0.05 1.14
CA HIS A 19 8.32 1.07 2.07
C HIS A 19 6.89 1.25 2.57
N ALA A 20 5.90 0.74 1.85
CA ALA A 20 4.49 0.84 2.21
C ALA A 20 4.04 -0.25 3.19
N LEU A 21 4.69 -1.41 3.21
CA LEU A 21 4.34 -2.54 4.10
C LEU A 21 4.19 -2.14 5.58
N PRO A 22 5.15 -1.44 6.22
CA PRO A 22 5.00 -1.04 7.63
C PRO A 22 3.83 -0.06 7.83
N LEU A 23 3.57 0.83 6.87
CA LEU A 23 2.47 1.80 6.93
C LEU A 23 1.11 1.10 6.83
N ILE A 24 0.99 0.14 5.90
CA ILE A 24 -0.19 -0.71 5.74
C ILE A 24 -0.43 -1.51 7.02
N ALA A 25 0.60 -2.15 7.59
CA ALA A 25 0.48 -2.93 8.83
C ALA A 25 -0.06 -2.08 9.99
N GLY A 26 0.42 -0.84 10.13
CA GLY A 26 -0.06 0.10 11.16
C GLY A 26 -1.52 0.55 10.99
N GLN A 27 -2.07 0.48 9.78
CA GLN A 27 -3.43 0.95 9.46
C GLN A 27 -4.46 -0.17 9.23
N VAL A 28 -4.02 -1.40 8.96
CA VAL A 28 -4.90 -2.52 8.64
C VAL A 28 -5.90 -2.80 9.78
N LYS A 29 -5.51 -2.61 11.05
CA LYS A 29 -6.40 -2.70 12.23
C LYS A 29 -7.30 -3.95 12.21
N GLY A 30 -6.74 -5.09 11.80
CA GLY A 30 -7.46 -6.38 11.72
C GLY A 30 -8.27 -6.62 10.43
N ARG A 31 -8.29 -5.69 9.47
CA ARG A 31 -8.92 -5.91 8.16
C ARG A 31 -8.15 -6.96 7.36
N ARG A 32 -8.84 -7.94 6.77
CA ARG A 32 -8.20 -9.05 6.04
C ARG A 32 -8.66 -9.23 4.59
N LYS A 33 -9.72 -8.54 4.20
CA LYS A 33 -10.26 -8.58 2.84
C LYS A 33 -9.95 -7.27 2.15
N ALA A 34 -9.32 -7.34 0.99
CA ALA A 34 -9.02 -6.21 0.13
C ALA A 34 -9.47 -6.52 -1.29
N VAL A 35 -9.96 -5.51 -2.01
CA VAL A 35 -10.21 -5.58 -3.44
C VAL A 35 -9.15 -4.74 -4.12
N PHE A 36 -8.37 -5.36 -5.01
CA PHE A 36 -7.39 -4.65 -5.82
C PHE A 36 -8.08 -4.11 -7.08
N ILE A 37 -7.88 -2.83 -7.37
CA ILE A 37 -8.43 -2.15 -8.54
C ILE A 37 -7.29 -1.94 -9.55
N PRO A 38 -7.18 -2.76 -10.61
CA PRO A 38 -6.04 -2.75 -11.51
C PRO A 38 -6.17 -1.76 -12.68
N SER A 39 -7.21 -0.90 -12.70
CA SER A 39 -7.71 -0.24 -13.92
C SER A 39 -6.59 0.28 -14.82
N LEU A 40 -6.43 -0.39 -15.97
CA LEU A 40 -5.67 0.06 -17.12
C LEU A 40 -6.48 1.20 -17.77
N ALA A 41 -5.93 2.41 -17.71
CA ALA A 41 -6.26 3.49 -18.63
C ALA A 41 -5.05 3.68 -19.56
#